data_AF-A0A6A3YE33-F1
#
_entry.id   AF-A0A6A3YE33-F1
#
_cell.length_a   1.000
_cell.length_b   1.000
_cell.length_c   1.000
_cell.angle_alpha   90.00
_cell.angle_beta   90.00
_cell.angle_gamma   90.00
#
_symmetry.space_group_name_H-M   'P 1'
#
loop_
_entity.id
_entity.type
_entity.pdbx_description
1 polymer ?
#
loop_
_entity_poly.entity_id
_entity_poly.type
_entity_poly.pdbx_seq_one_letter_code
_entity_poly.pdbx_strand_id
1 'polypeptide(L)'
;MTLDSLPPTDLPPSRTPEIPSASPSTVASSTLSPTAPRPASSVGVDAFGVPLAIRHHRQDRGRHDVWELAHQLDEPYVSSENNEAATFTHVCLLCAQELTCNPFSSPTAWEGALHRWKHTSNVKAHMVSAHGDHRLGKTEASKKLETAVRHLDEAISREAAFENKRAASAKVDDRVSKRKGTIQRVQAAHSTADG
;
A
#
# COMPACT_ATOMS: atom_id res chain seq x y z
N MET A 1 -23.62 66.86 32.98
CA MET A 1 -22.34 67.12 33.69
C MET A 1 -21.48 65.89 33.48
N THR A 2 -20.25 65.88 33.00
CA THR A 2 -19.38 66.77 32.23
C THR A 2 -18.26 65.84 31.73
N LEU A 3 -17.83 66.05 30.50
CA LEU A 3 -16.71 65.39 29.82
C LEU A 3 -15.37 65.88 30.42
N ASP A 4 -14.37 65.01 30.62
CA ASP A 4 -12.91 65.36 30.62
C ASP A 4 -12.08 64.06 30.68
N SER A 5 -11.38 63.60 29.64
CA SER A 5 -10.14 64.09 28.99
C SER A 5 -8.84 63.69 29.71
N LEU A 6 -7.97 62.99 28.97
CA LEU A 6 -6.57 62.64 29.29
C LEU A 6 -5.64 63.87 29.20
N PRO A 7 -4.41 63.76 29.76
CA PRO A 7 -3.25 64.23 29.01
C PRO A 7 -2.05 63.25 28.98
N PRO A 8 -1.07 63.47 28.06
CA PRO A 8 -0.06 62.52 27.62
C PRO A 8 1.30 62.74 28.31
N THR A 9 2.16 61.71 28.34
CA THR A 9 3.58 61.87 28.73
C THR A 9 4.50 61.63 27.54
N ASP A 10 4.78 62.73 26.86
CA ASP A 10 6.06 63.22 26.32
C ASP A 10 7.21 62.21 26.04
N LEU A 11 7.58 62.13 24.76
CA LEU A 11 8.88 61.68 24.24
C LEU A 11 9.85 62.87 24.17
N PRO A 12 11.15 62.66 24.45
CA PRO A 12 12.21 63.49 23.85
C PRO A 12 13.33 62.62 23.20
N PRO A 13 14.26 63.18 22.40
CA PRO A 13 14.25 63.03 20.94
C PRO A 13 15.45 62.26 20.36
N SER A 14 15.34 61.87 19.09
CA SER A 14 16.43 61.39 18.23
C SER A 14 17.60 62.39 18.17
N ARG A 15 18.83 61.88 18.38
CA ARG A 15 20.08 62.48 17.90
C ARG A 15 21.04 61.39 17.40
N THR A 16 21.21 61.32 16.09
CA THR A 16 22.44 60.85 15.40
C THR A 16 23.15 62.11 14.88
N PRO A 17 24.42 62.08 14.39
CA PRO A 17 25.50 61.09 14.52
C PRO A 17 26.84 61.75 14.96
N GLU A 18 27.82 60.99 15.47
CA GLU A 18 29.24 61.40 15.37
C GLU A 18 30.17 60.19 15.24
N ILE A 19 31.03 60.27 14.23
CA ILE A 19 32.10 59.33 13.86
C ILE A 19 33.40 59.87 14.47
N PRO A 20 34.28 59.02 15.02
CA PRO A 20 35.71 59.31 14.94
C PRO A 20 36.45 58.42 13.94
N SER A 21 37.22 59.10 13.11
CA SER A 21 38.10 58.63 12.05
C SER A 21 39.45 58.11 12.58
N ALA A 22 40.01 57.13 11.84
CA ALA A 22 41.44 56.77 11.69
C ALA A 22 42.20 55.98 12.81
N SER A 23 42.30 54.64 12.58
CA SER A 23 43.49 53.78 12.28
C SER A 23 44.84 53.93 13.04
N PRO A 24 45.80 52.95 12.99
CA PRO A 24 45.81 51.55 12.49
C PRO A 24 46.51 50.51 13.42
N SER A 25 46.58 49.27 12.91
CA SER A 25 47.56 48.20 13.23
C SER A 25 47.25 47.24 14.38
N THR A 26 46.92 46.00 14.03
CA THR A 26 47.83 44.86 14.24
C THR A 26 47.38 43.67 13.38
N VAL A 27 48.32 43.17 12.59
CA VAL A 27 48.21 41.97 11.75
C VAL A 27 48.06 40.74 12.65
N ALA A 28 47.03 39.94 12.43
CA ALA A 28 47.05 38.52 12.76
C ALA A 28 46.29 37.77 11.66
N SER A 29 47.06 37.26 10.69
CA SER A 29 46.60 36.26 9.75
C SER A 29 45.99 35.08 10.51
N SER A 30 44.71 34.78 10.24
CA SER A 30 44.14 33.47 10.54
C SER A 30 43.70 32.82 9.24
N THR A 31 44.54 31.88 8.87
CA THR A 31 44.40 30.88 7.82
C THR A 31 43.03 30.22 7.82
N LEU A 32 42.38 30.29 6.66
CA LEU A 32 41.49 29.29 6.03
C LEU A 32 40.73 28.35 6.97
N SER A 33 39.41 28.49 6.99
CA SER A 33 38.53 27.33 6.99
C SER A 33 37.61 27.45 5.77
N PRO A 34 37.57 26.44 4.87
CA PRO A 34 36.51 26.38 3.90
C PRO A 34 35.20 26.33 4.69
N THR A 35 34.24 27.16 4.29
CA THR A 35 32.85 26.99 4.70
C THR A 35 32.52 25.51 4.54
N ALA A 36 32.43 24.79 5.66
CA ALA A 36 31.88 23.45 5.66
C ALA A 36 30.57 23.53 4.85
N PRO A 37 30.27 22.57 3.95
CA PRO A 37 28.95 22.51 3.37
C PRO A 37 27.99 22.56 4.54
N ARG A 38 27.18 23.63 4.60
CA ARG A 38 26.06 23.71 5.54
C ARG A 38 25.39 22.35 5.48
N PRO A 39 25.23 21.59 6.58
CA PRO A 39 24.51 20.33 6.52
C PRO A 39 23.20 20.67 5.80
N ALA A 40 22.94 19.95 4.70
CA ALA A 40 21.78 20.21 3.87
C ALA A 40 20.61 20.42 4.82
N SER A 41 19.97 21.58 4.66
CA SER A 41 18.80 22.05 5.41
C SER A 41 18.00 20.89 5.95
N SER A 42 17.54 20.95 7.21
CA SER A 42 16.52 20.05 7.76
C SER A 42 15.60 19.61 6.62
N VAL A 43 15.79 18.39 6.13
CA VAL A 43 15.09 17.96 4.92
C VAL A 43 13.67 17.80 5.41
N GLY A 44 12.85 18.82 5.15
CA GLY A 44 11.45 18.78 5.53
C GLY A 44 10.87 17.49 4.97
N VAL A 45 10.02 16.86 5.76
CA VAL A 45 9.24 15.71 5.31
C VAL A 45 7.84 16.18 4.96
N ASP A 46 7.17 15.45 4.08
CA ASP A 46 5.77 15.65 3.80
C ASP A 46 4.88 15.14 4.97
N ALA A 47 3.56 15.18 4.79
CA ALA A 47 2.60 14.75 5.82
C ALA A 47 2.70 13.25 6.19
N PHE A 48 3.40 12.45 5.38
CA PHE A 48 3.57 11.01 5.56
C PHE A 48 5.00 10.65 5.98
N GLY A 49 5.89 11.63 6.17
CA GLY A 49 7.27 11.41 6.57
C GLY A 49 8.23 11.13 5.42
N VAL A 50 7.80 11.29 4.16
CA VAL A 50 8.68 11.17 3.00
C VAL A 50 9.46 12.48 2.81
N PRO A 51 10.79 12.46 2.62
CA PRO A 51 11.56 13.67 2.41
C PRO A 51 11.05 14.47 1.20
N LEU A 52 10.93 15.80 1.33
CA LEU A 52 10.45 16.69 0.26
C LEU A 52 11.35 16.69 -1.00
N ALA A 53 12.59 16.22 -0.86
CA ALA A 53 13.48 15.99 -2.00
C ALA A 53 13.03 14.82 -2.90
N ILE A 54 12.27 13.87 -2.34
CA ILE A 54 11.76 12.70 -3.04
C ILE A 54 10.37 13.01 -3.58
N ARG A 55 10.30 13.27 -4.87
CA ARG A 55 9.03 13.60 -5.53
C ARG A 55 8.22 12.34 -5.80
N HIS A 56 6.96 12.39 -5.42
CA HIS A 56 6.02 11.30 -5.63
C HIS A 56 4.60 11.82 -5.83
N HIS A 57 3.79 11.06 -6.54
CA HIS A 57 2.42 11.43 -6.86
C HIS A 57 1.46 10.24 -6.80
N ARG A 58 0.18 10.56 -6.55
CA ARG A 58 -0.89 9.60 -6.67
C ARG A 58 -0.95 9.10 -8.10
N GLN A 59 -0.94 7.78 -8.27
CA GLN A 59 -1.02 7.20 -9.59
C GLN A 59 -2.46 7.31 -10.12
N ASP A 60 -2.64 7.93 -11.29
CA ASP A 60 -3.95 8.01 -11.94
C ASP A 60 -4.30 6.71 -12.69
N ARG A 61 -4.25 5.59 -11.97
CA ARG A 61 -4.68 4.27 -12.46
C ARG A 61 -6.11 3.99 -12.01
N GLY A 62 -7.01 4.85 -12.45
CA GLY A 62 -8.44 4.83 -12.14
C GLY A 62 -9.01 3.41 -12.12
N ARG A 63 -9.68 3.10 -11.00
CA ARG A 63 -10.48 1.90 -10.62
C ARG A 63 -10.04 1.21 -9.32
N HIS A 64 -8.86 1.50 -8.77
CA HIS A 64 -8.41 0.83 -7.53
C HIS A 64 -7.92 1.82 -6.48
N ASP A 65 -8.70 1.95 -5.41
CA ASP A 65 -8.45 2.87 -4.28
C ASP A 65 -7.11 2.63 -3.56
N VAL A 66 -6.53 1.43 -3.69
CA VAL A 66 -5.20 1.13 -3.13
C VAL A 66 -4.09 2.03 -3.68
N TRP A 67 -4.28 2.60 -4.88
CA TRP A 67 -3.34 3.57 -5.47
C TRP A 67 -3.40 4.96 -4.82
N GLU A 68 -4.35 5.21 -3.92
CA GLU A 68 -4.36 6.41 -3.07
C GLU A 68 -3.21 6.43 -2.07
N LEU A 69 -2.75 5.27 -1.63
CA LEU A 69 -1.69 5.14 -0.63
C LEU A 69 -0.40 4.56 -1.21
N ALA A 70 -0.45 4.07 -2.44
CA ALA A 70 0.68 3.58 -3.20
C ALA A 70 1.11 4.64 -4.22
N HIS A 71 1.89 5.61 -3.77
CA HIS A 71 2.37 6.69 -4.62
C HIS A 71 3.49 6.20 -5.54
N GLN A 72 3.49 6.70 -6.78
CA GLN A 72 4.57 6.48 -7.73
C GLN A 72 5.64 7.55 -7.54
N LEU A 73 6.91 7.14 -7.59
CA LEU A 73 8.04 8.06 -7.58
C LEU A 73 8.20 8.70 -8.97
N ASP A 74 8.51 10.00 -9.01
CA ASP A 74 8.81 10.70 -10.27
C ASP A 74 10.08 10.12 -10.92
N GLU A 75 11.09 9.83 -10.10
CA GLU A 75 12.33 9.18 -10.49
C GLU A 75 12.50 7.86 -9.71
N PRO A 76 12.89 6.75 -10.36
CA PRO A 76 13.17 5.52 -9.65
C PRO A 76 14.30 5.72 -8.62
N TYR A 77 14.07 5.26 -7.39
CA TYR A 77 15.01 5.44 -6.28
C TYR A 77 15.95 4.26 -6.13
N VAL A 78 17.23 4.52 -5.85
CA VAL A 78 18.22 3.50 -5.50
C VAL A 78 18.59 3.72 -4.03
N SER A 79 18.27 2.75 -3.18
CA SER A 79 18.64 2.83 -1.75
C SER A 79 20.15 2.72 -1.59
N SER A 80 20.69 3.48 -0.63
CA SER A 80 22.12 3.45 -0.31
C SER A 80 22.57 2.12 0.32
N GLU A 81 21.68 1.37 0.96
CA GLU A 81 22.02 0.08 1.56
C GLU A 81 21.95 -1.07 0.54
N ASN A 82 21.02 -1.00 -0.40
CA ASN A 82 20.79 -2.07 -1.36
C ASN A 82 21.63 -1.84 -2.63
N ASN A 83 22.89 -2.29 -2.59
CA ASN A 83 23.86 -2.21 -3.70
C ASN A 83 23.49 -3.06 -4.94
N GLU A 84 22.39 -3.82 -4.88
CA GLU A 84 21.84 -4.48 -6.04
C GLU A 84 21.00 -3.47 -6.82
N ALA A 85 21.14 -3.44 -8.15
CA ALA A 85 20.52 -2.51 -9.11
C ALA A 85 18.96 -2.45 -9.12
N ALA A 86 18.30 -2.92 -8.07
CA ALA A 86 16.87 -2.84 -7.86
C ALA A 86 16.46 -1.39 -7.56
N THR A 87 16.05 -0.68 -8.61
CA THR A 87 15.38 0.62 -8.48
C THR A 87 13.97 0.43 -7.91
N PHE A 88 13.65 1.14 -6.84
CA PHE A 88 12.30 1.28 -6.31
C PHE A 88 11.51 2.26 -7.16
N THR A 89 10.21 2.01 -7.29
CA THR A 89 9.34 2.80 -8.18
C THR A 89 8.13 3.38 -7.47
N HIS A 90 7.83 2.90 -6.26
CA HIS A 90 6.68 3.32 -5.48
C HIS A 90 7.07 3.49 -4.02
N VAL A 91 6.27 4.27 -3.31
CA VAL A 91 6.31 4.43 -1.86
C VAL A 91 4.93 4.13 -1.28
N CYS A 92 4.87 3.35 -0.20
CA CYS A 92 3.65 3.19 0.59
C CYS A 92 3.56 4.31 1.63
N LEU A 93 2.55 5.17 1.53
CA LEU A 93 2.39 6.29 2.45
C LEU A 93 2.12 5.86 3.90
N LEU A 94 1.44 4.72 4.08
CA LEU A 94 1.19 4.18 5.42
C LEU A 94 2.48 3.64 6.04
N CYS A 95 3.28 2.86 5.30
CA CYS A 95 4.57 2.41 5.80
C CYS A 95 5.49 3.59 6.12
N ALA A 96 5.54 4.61 5.26
CA ALA A 96 6.36 5.79 5.49
C ALA A 96 5.97 6.42 6.83
N GLN A 97 4.68 6.69 7.01
CA GLN A 97 4.17 7.29 8.23
C GLN A 97 4.44 6.45 9.48
N GLU A 98 4.20 5.14 9.41
CA GLU A 98 4.46 4.21 10.53
C GLU A 98 5.96 4.15 10.91
N LEU A 99 6.85 4.19 9.92
CA LEU A 99 8.30 4.13 10.13
C LEU A 99 8.89 5.46 10.63
N THR A 100 8.28 6.59 10.28
CA THR A 100 8.82 7.92 10.59
C THR A 100 8.09 8.67 11.70
N CYS A 101 6.95 8.16 12.20
CA CYS A 101 6.19 8.85 13.24
C CYS A 101 6.92 8.89 14.60
N ASN A 102 7.94 8.05 14.79
CA ASN A 102 8.78 8.10 15.98
C ASN A 102 9.83 9.23 15.83
N PRO A 103 9.94 10.18 16.79
CA PRO A 103 10.90 11.27 16.73
C PRO A 103 12.37 10.82 16.74
N PHE A 104 12.64 9.58 17.13
CA PHE A 104 13.98 8.98 17.13
C PHE A 104 14.25 8.11 15.90
N SER A 105 13.33 8.05 14.93
CA SER A 105 13.55 7.29 13.70
C SER A 105 14.75 7.84 12.91
N SER A 106 15.47 6.93 12.26
CA SER A 106 16.56 7.31 11.34
C SER A 106 16.03 8.27 10.26
N PRO A 107 16.83 9.24 9.80
CA PRO A 107 16.50 10.07 8.64
C PRO A 107 16.19 9.26 7.37
N THR A 108 16.66 8.01 7.29
CA THR A 108 16.42 7.09 6.16
C THR A 108 15.32 6.07 6.44
N ALA A 109 14.61 6.14 7.57
CA ALA A 109 13.58 5.15 7.95
C ALA A 109 12.45 5.04 6.91
N TRP A 110 12.13 6.14 6.22
CA TRP A 110 11.15 6.16 5.13
C TRP A 110 11.52 5.21 3.97
N GLU A 111 12.81 4.85 3.80
CA GLU A 111 13.22 3.91 2.75
C GLU A 111 12.61 2.51 2.93
N GLY A 112 12.28 2.13 4.17
CA GLY A 112 11.56 0.89 4.45
C GLY A 112 10.13 0.85 3.87
N ALA A 113 9.61 1.99 3.41
CA ALA A 113 8.32 2.10 2.74
C ALA A 113 8.40 1.97 1.20
N LEU A 114 9.60 1.78 0.65
CA LEU A 114 9.82 1.70 -0.79
C LEU A 114 9.46 0.32 -1.34
N HIS A 115 8.82 0.32 -2.51
CA HIS A 115 8.38 -0.89 -3.17
C HIS A 115 8.60 -0.89 -4.68
N ARG A 116 8.65 -2.10 -5.22
CA ARG A 116 8.68 -2.39 -6.66
C ARG A 116 7.37 -3.03 -7.10
N TRP A 117 6.32 -2.21 -7.20
CA TRP A 117 5.02 -2.69 -7.66
C TRP A 117 4.88 -2.57 -9.17
N LYS A 118 4.58 -3.71 -9.81
CA LYS A 118 4.26 -3.79 -11.25
C LYS A 118 2.76 -3.89 -11.51
N HIS A 119 2.03 -4.50 -10.57
CA HIS A 119 0.62 -4.83 -10.73
C HIS A 119 -0.18 -4.44 -9.48
N THR A 120 -1.45 -4.07 -9.68
CA THR A 120 -2.38 -3.76 -8.59
C THR A 120 -2.50 -4.90 -7.58
N SER A 121 -2.41 -6.15 -8.03
CA SER A 121 -2.42 -7.33 -7.15
C SER A 121 -1.32 -7.29 -6.09
N ASN A 122 -0.14 -6.74 -6.41
CA ASN A 122 0.99 -6.64 -5.50
C ASN A 122 0.68 -5.61 -4.40
N VAL A 123 0.11 -4.46 -4.80
CA VAL A 123 -0.33 -3.43 -3.85
C VAL A 123 -1.42 -3.97 -2.93
N LYS A 124 -2.44 -4.63 -3.50
CA LYS A 124 -3.53 -5.24 -2.73
C LYS A 124 -3.03 -6.30 -1.74
N ALA A 125 -2.08 -7.13 -2.16
CA ALA A 125 -1.46 -8.11 -1.27
C ALA A 125 -0.76 -7.42 -0.10
N HIS A 126 0.03 -6.38 -0.38
CA HIS A 126 0.69 -5.58 0.64
C HIS A 126 -0.31 -4.91 1.60
N MET A 127 -1.37 -4.28 1.09
CA MET A 127 -2.39 -3.63 1.94
C MET A 127 -3.05 -4.63 2.89
N VAL A 128 -3.28 -5.86 2.45
CA VAL A 128 -3.84 -6.92 3.31
C VAL A 128 -2.83 -7.41 4.34
N SER A 129 -1.56 -7.58 3.97
CA SER A 129 -0.55 -8.17 4.86
C SER A 129 0.05 -7.16 5.84
N ALA A 130 0.34 -5.93 5.41
CA ALA A 130 1.00 -4.90 6.20
C ALA A 130 0.01 -3.95 6.87
N HIS A 131 -1.12 -3.67 6.21
CA HIS A 131 -2.12 -2.70 6.69
C HIS A 131 -3.52 -3.32 6.81
N GLY A 132 -3.60 -4.53 7.37
CA GLY A 132 -4.85 -5.28 7.53
C GLY A 132 -5.92 -4.55 8.36
N ASP A 133 -5.51 -3.62 9.22
CA ASP A 133 -6.42 -2.78 10.00
C ASP A 133 -6.93 -1.53 9.28
N HIS A 134 -6.23 -1.11 8.23
CA HIS A 134 -6.65 0.02 7.40
C HIS A 134 -7.89 -0.35 6.57
N ARG A 135 -8.78 0.62 6.30
CA ARG A 135 -10.04 0.40 5.55
C ARG A 135 -9.81 -0.33 4.22
N LEU A 136 -8.74 0.02 3.50
CA LEU A 136 -8.40 -0.61 2.22
C LEU A 136 -7.91 -2.05 2.39
N GLY A 137 -7.10 -2.34 3.43
CA GLY A 137 -6.67 -3.70 3.75
C GLY A 137 -7.86 -4.59 4.13
N LYS A 138 -8.75 -4.11 5.01
CA LYS A 138 -9.99 -4.80 5.39
C LYS A 138 -10.88 -5.09 4.17
N THR A 139 -11.11 -4.09 3.33
CA THR A 139 -11.97 -4.23 2.13
C THR A 139 -11.41 -5.27 1.16
N GLU A 140 -10.10 -5.28 0.91
CA GLU A 140 -9.49 -6.26 0.02
C GLU A 140 -9.45 -7.67 0.64
N ALA A 141 -9.28 -7.78 1.96
CA ALA A 141 -9.39 -9.05 2.68
C ALA A 141 -10.82 -9.63 2.58
N SER A 142 -11.85 -8.81 2.78
CA SER A 142 -13.25 -9.20 2.62
C SER A 142 -13.57 -9.68 1.20
N LYS A 143 -13.14 -8.95 0.17
CA LYS A 143 -13.34 -9.37 -1.24
C LYS A 143 -12.67 -10.71 -1.56
N LYS A 144 -11.48 -10.95 -1.00
CA LYS A 144 -10.78 -12.24 -1.15
C LYS A 144 -11.56 -13.37 -0.48
N LEU A 145 -12.08 -13.12 0.72
CA LEU A 145 -12.91 -14.10 1.44
C LEU A 145 -14.21 -14.41 0.68
N GLU A 146 -14.95 -13.40 0.24
CA GLU A 146 -16.17 -13.58 -0.56
C GLU A 146 -15.92 -14.39 -1.83
N THR A 147 -14.80 -14.10 -2.51
CA THR A 147 -14.40 -14.84 -3.72
C THR A 147 -14.09 -16.30 -3.38
N ALA A 148 -13.36 -16.56 -2.29
CA ALA A 148 -13.03 -17.91 -1.85
C ALA A 148 -14.29 -18.71 -1.47
N VAL A 149 -15.23 -18.09 -0.74
CA VAL A 149 -16.52 -18.71 -0.39
C VAL A 149 -17.30 -19.09 -1.65
N ARG A 150 -17.42 -18.18 -2.61
CA ARG A 150 -18.09 -18.48 -3.89
C ARG A 150 -17.45 -19.66 -4.62
N HIS A 151 -16.12 -19.75 -4.64
CA HIS A 151 -15.44 -20.87 -5.26
C HIS A 151 -15.71 -22.20 -4.57
N LEU A 152 -15.87 -22.21 -3.24
CA LEU A 152 -16.27 -23.39 -2.48
C LEU A 152 -17.72 -23.78 -2.80
N ASP A 153 -18.65 -22.82 -2.81
CA ASP A 153 -20.06 -23.09 -3.15
C ASP A 153 -20.22 -23.64 -4.57
N GLU A 154 -19.46 -23.11 -5.53
CA GLU A 154 -19.40 -23.62 -6.89
C GLU A 154 -18.80 -25.03 -6.95
N ALA A 155 -17.78 -25.34 -6.15
CA ALA A 155 -17.19 -26.67 -6.09
C ALA A 155 -18.19 -27.69 -5.53
N ILE A 156 -18.84 -27.37 -4.41
CA ILE A 156 -19.87 -28.21 -3.78
C ILE A 156 -21.01 -28.47 -4.77
N SER A 157 -21.47 -27.43 -5.47
CA SER A 157 -22.53 -27.56 -6.47
C SER A 157 -22.13 -28.46 -7.65
N ARG A 158 -20.87 -28.37 -8.11
CA ARG A 158 -20.34 -29.23 -9.17
C ARG A 158 -20.25 -30.69 -8.72
N GLU A 159 -19.83 -30.94 -7.48
CA GLU A 159 -19.74 -32.29 -6.92
C GLU A 159 -21.14 -32.92 -6.77
N ALA A 160 -22.10 -32.19 -6.22
CA ALA A 160 -23.49 -32.66 -6.10
C ALA A 160 -24.10 -32.98 -7.47
N ALA A 161 -23.84 -32.14 -8.48
CA ALA A 161 -24.29 -32.40 -9.85
C ALA A 161 -23.63 -33.64 -10.46
N PHE A 162 -22.35 -33.88 -10.17
CA PHE A 162 -21.63 -35.07 -10.62
C PHE A 162 -22.17 -36.34 -9.95
N GLU A 163 -22.41 -36.31 -8.64
CA GLU A 163 -22.98 -37.44 -7.89
C GLU A 163 -24.39 -37.79 -8.40
N ASN A 164 -25.24 -36.79 -8.63
CA ASN A 164 -26.58 -37.02 -9.18
C ASN A 164 -26.53 -37.68 -10.58
N LYS A 165 -25.62 -37.23 -11.45
CA LYS A 165 -25.39 -37.87 -12.76
C LYS A 165 -24.94 -39.33 -12.60
N ARG A 166 -24.03 -39.61 -11.67
CA ARG A 166 -23.55 -40.97 -11.38
C ARG A 166 -24.66 -41.87 -10.87
N ALA A 167 -25.48 -41.39 -9.94
CA ALA A 167 -26.63 -42.11 -9.40
C ALA A 167 -27.69 -42.38 -10.47
N ALA A 168 -27.94 -41.43 -11.37
CA ALA A 168 -28.84 -41.61 -12.50
C ALA A 168 -28.35 -42.72 -13.45
N SER A 169 -27.06 -42.73 -13.82
CA SER A 169 -26.48 -43.79 -14.65
C SER A 169 -26.58 -45.17 -14.00
N ALA A 170 -26.23 -45.29 -12.71
CA ALA A 170 -26.32 -46.55 -11.99
C ALA A 170 -27.77 -47.11 -11.96
N LYS A 171 -28.78 -46.24 -11.82
CA LYS A 171 -30.20 -46.64 -11.89
C LYS A 171 -30.60 -47.11 -13.30
N VAL A 172 -30.02 -46.54 -14.35
CA VAL A 172 -30.26 -46.99 -15.73
C VAL A 172 -29.65 -48.38 -15.93
N ASP A 173 -28.41 -48.60 -15.51
CA ASP A 173 -27.72 -49.89 -15.65
C ASP A 173 -28.43 -51.02 -14.88
N ASP A 174 -28.91 -50.76 -13.67
CA ASP A 174 -29.72 -51.72 -12.88
C ASP A 174 -31.03 -52.08 -13.61
N ARG A 175 -31.74 -51.10 -14.15
CA ARG A 175 -32.99 -51.34 -14.91
C ARG A 175 -32.73 -52.16 -16.17
N VAL A 176 -31.65 -51.88 -16.90
CA VAL A 176 -31.25 -52.63 -18.10
C VAL A 176 -30.91 -54.07 -17.74
N SER A 177 -30.13 -54.27 -16.68
CA SER A 177 -29.75 -55.61 -16.20
C SER A 177 -30.95 -56.44 -15.78
N LYS A 178 -31.90 -55.85 -15.03
CA LYS A 178 -33.16 -56.50 -14.62
C LYS A 178 -34.02 -56.90 -15.83
N ARG A 179 -34.18 -56.01 -16.82
CA ARG A 179 -34.93 -56.30 -18.04
C ARG A 179 -34.32 -57.47 -18.81
N LYS A 180 -32.98 -57.49 -18.95
CA LYS A 180 -32.27 -58.57 -19.65
C LYS A 180 -32.47 -59.92 -18.97
N GLY A 181 -32.36 -59.98 -17.64
CA GLY A 181 -32.59 -61.20 -16.87
C GLY A 181 -34.02 -61.74 -16.98
N THR A 182 -35.02 -60.87 -16.98
CA THR A 182 -36.43 -61.26 -17.19
C THR A 182 -36.65 -61.85 -18.59
N ILE A 183 -36.12 -61.21 -19.63
CA ILE A 183 -36.25 -61.70 -21.02
C ILE A 183 -35.61 -63.09 -21.15
N GLN A 184 -34.43 -63.29 -20.56
CA GLN A 184 -33.71 -64.57 -20.62
C GLN A 184 -34.50 -65.71 -19.94
N ARG A 185 -35.19 -65.42 -18.83
CA ARG A 185 -36.07 -66.38 -18.15
C ARG A 185 -37.30 -66.76 -19.00
N VAL A 186 -37.92 -65.78 -19.65
CA VAL A 186 -39.09 -66.03 -20.51
C VAL A 186 -38.69 -66.88 -21.71
N GLN A 187 -37.52 -66.61 -22.31
CA GLN A 187 -36.98 -67.42 -23.40
C GLN A 187 -36.70 -68.86 -22.97
N ALA A 188 -36.07 -69.06 -21.80
CA ALA A 188 -35.81 -70.40 -21.28
C ALA A 188 -37.09 -71.20 -20.98
N ALA A 189 -38.11 -70.56 -20.42
CA ALA A 189 -39.40 -71.21 -20.12
C ALA A 189 -40.14 -71.64 -21.39
N HIS A 190 -40.03 -70.87 -22.47
CA HIS A 190 -40.65 -71.20 -23.76
C HIS A 190 -39.95 -72.37 -24.47
N SER A 191 -38.64 -72.54 -24.27
CA SER A 191 -37.88 -73.68 -24.81
C SER A 191 -38.13 -74.99 -24.07
N THR A 192 -38.56 -74.95 -22.81
CA THR A 192 -38.94 -76.14 -22.02
C THR A 192 -40.36 -76.63 -22.23
N ALA A 193 -41.22 -75.86 -22.92
CA ALA A 193 -42.61 -76.20 -23.17
C ALA A 193 -42.84 -76.91 -24.53
N ASP A 194 -41.80 -77.03 -25.35
CA ASP A 194 -41.84 -77.55 -26.74
C ASP A 194 -41.08 -78.90 -26.90
N GLY A 195 -40.80 -79.60 -25.80
CA GLY A 195 -40.16 -80.93 -25.79
C GLY A 195 -40.94 -81.91 -24.95
#